data_AF-A0A948Q7A2-F1
#
_entry.id   AF-A0A948Q7A2-F1
#
_cell.length_a   1.000
_cell.length_b   1.000
_cell.length_c   1.000
_cell.angle_alpha   90.00
_cell.angle_beta   90.00
_cell.angle_gamma   90.00
#
_symmetry.space_group_name_H-M   'P 1'
#
loop_
_entity.id
_entity.type
_entity.pdbx_description
1 polymer ?
#
loop_
_entity_poly.entity_id
_entity_poly.type
_entity_poly.pdbx_seq_one_letter_code
_entity_poly.pdbx_strand_id
1 'polypeptide(L)'
;MREVRLSPYDSQGPGSPGSGNDAGGPFGPGFEDGFEGTGAGLELPPWERRERFGFLNAFYLTVKDVLLAPGRFFRRMPSAVGISQPLFFAIVIGAIASFVSWMWALTGSSLQALLGDNLEEIVRGPLYSFILFLFSPVVTVVVLFIQAGLTHLVLLLVAGGKLGFEATFRV
;
A
#
# COMPACT_ATOMS: atom_id res chain seq x y z
N MET A 1 -42.28 15.26 59.88
CA MET A 1 -41.43 15.24 58.68
C MET A 1 -41.86 14.08 57.80
N ARG A 2 -42.18 14.40 56.54
CA ARG A 2 -42.28 13.58 55.31
C ARG A 2 -43.26 12.39 55.23
N GLU A 3 -44.20 12.58 54.31
CA GLU A 3 -45.04 11.61 53.61
C GLU A 3 -44.23 10.51 52.91
N VAL A 4 -44.84 9.33 52.69
CA VAL A 4 -44.95 8.73 51.35
C VAL A 4 -46.24 7.91 51.27
N ARG A 5 -47.14 8.32 50.37
CA ARG A 5 -48.36 7.62 49.95
C ARG A 5 -48.04 6.80 48.69
N LEU A 6 -48.39 5.50 48.74
CA LEU A 6 -48.73 4.48 47.72
C LEU A 6 -48.47 4.77 46.23
N SER A 7 -47.96 3.77 45.49
CA SER A 7 -48.70 3.24 44.32
C SER A 7 -48.15 1.88 43.83
N PRO A 8 -49.02 0.92 43.46
CA PRO A 8 -48.65 -0.40 42.95
C PRO A 8 -48.44 -0.35 41.43
N TYR A 9 -47.43 -1.06 40.92
CA TYR A 9 -47.44 -1.46 39.52
C TYR A 9 -47.15 -2.94 39.40
N ASP A 10 -48.15 -3.56 38.80
CA ASP A 10 -48.36 -4.96 38.55
C ASP A 10 -47.65 -5.37 37.24
N SER A 11 -47.20 -6.62 37.24
CA SER A 11 -47.18 -7.57 36.12
C SER A 11 -47.20 -7.06 34.66
N GLN A 12 -46.12 -7.31 33.92
CA GLN A 12 -46.18 -7.87 32.56
C GLN A 12 -44.99 -8.81 32.26
N GLY A 13 -45.31 -9.97 31.71
CA GLY A 13 -44.41 -11.11 31.45
C GLY A 13 -43.59 -11.02 30.14
N PRO A 14 -42.98 -12.14 29.72
CA PRO A 14 -41.94 -12.16 28.68
C PRO A 14 -42.54 -12.19 27.26
N GLY A 15 -42.20 -11.20 26.44
CA GLY A 15 -42.50 -11.19 25.00
C GLY A 15 -41.45 -11.95 24.19
N SER A 16 -41.89 -12.97 23.45
CA SER A 16 -41.12 -13.73 22.45
C SER A 16 -41.58 -13.34 21.02
N PRO A 17 -40.93 -13.83 19.93
CA PRO A 17 -40.30 -13.02 18.90
C PRO A 17 -41.21 -12.67 17.69
N GLY A 18 -41.03 -11.46 17.15
CA GLY A 18 -41.66 -11.00 15.91
C GLY A 18 -40.70 -11.09 14.72
N SER A 19 -41.00 -12.03 13.83
CA SER A 19 -40.44 -12.20 12.48
C SER A 19 -40.81 -11.02 11.57
N GLY A 20 -39.82 -10.42 10.91
CA GLY A 20 -39.99 -9.47 9.81
C GLY A 20 -38.82 -9.61 8.84
N ASN A 21 -38.93 -10.56 7.90
CA ASN A 21 -38.03 -10.68 6.76
C ASN A 21 -38.42 -9.65 5.71
N ASP A 22 -37.70 -8.53 5.67
CA ASP A 22 -37.74 -7.59 4.55
C ASP A 22 -36.41 -7.71 3.79
N ALA A 23 -36.47 -8.45 2.69
CA ALA A 23 -35.37 -8.65 1.77
C ALA A 23 -34.97 -7.32 1.09
N GLY A 24 -33.91 -6.70 1.58
CA GLY A 24 -33.07 -5.78 0.81
C GLY A 24 -31.96 -6.58 0.11
N GLY A 25 -31.76 -6.37 -1.19
CA GLY A 25 -30.73 -7.04 -1.99
C GLY A 25 -29.29 -6.83 -1.46
N PRO A 26 -28.27 -7.49 -2.05
CA PRO A 26 -26.92 -7.58 -1.48
C PRO A 26 -26.13 -6.27 -1.49
N PHE A 27 -26.75 -5.16 -1.90
CA PHE A 27 -26.14 -3.84 -1.97
C PHE A 27 -27.00 -2.84 -1.19
N GLY A 28 -26.70 -2.69 0.10
CA GLY A 28 -27.25 -1.61 0.93
C GLY A 28 -26.68 -0.24 0.52
N PRO A 29 -27.38 0.87 0.83
CA PRO A 29 -26.87 2.21 0.59
C PRO A 29 -25.88 2.58 1.70
N GLY A 30 -24.61 2.24 1.48
CA GLY A 30 -23.53 2.50 2.43
C GLY A 30 -22.19 2.48 1.72
N PHE A 31 -21.99 3.42 0.80
CA PHE A 31 -20.67 3.74 0.21
C PHE A 31 -19.98 4.88 0.98
N GLU A 32 -20.12 4.89 2.29
CA GLU A 32 -19.52 5.89 3.17
C GLU A 32 -19.07 5.22 4.47
N ASP A 33 -18.05 4.35 4.38
CA ASP A 33 -17.25 4.00 5.55
C ASP A 33 -15.79 4.10 5.15
N GLY A 34 -15.13 5.15 5.66
CA GLY A 34 -13.69 5.27 5.65
C GLY A 34 -13.09 3.99 6.22
N PHE A 35 -12.09 3.44 5.54
CA PHE A 35 -11.35 2.26 5.97
C PHE A 35 -10.55 2.57 7.25
N GLU A 36 -11.24 2.64 8.39
CA GLU A 36 -10.63 2.56 9.70
C GLU A 36 -10.16 1.12 9.92
N GLY A 37 -8.86 0.97 10.16
CA GLY A 37 -8.19 -0.33 10.30
C GLY A 37 -8.91 -1.25 11.29
N THR A 38 -9.59 -2.26 10.74
CA THR A 38 -10.25 -3.29 11.53
C THR A 38 -9.22 -4.36 11.90
N GLY A 39 -8.53 -4.11 13.01
CA GLY A 39 -7.62 -5.03 13.68
C GLY A 39 -6.76 -4.24 14.66
N ALA A 40 -6.87 -4.51 15.97
CA ALA A 40 -6.41 -3.68 17.09
C ALA A 40 -4.88 -3.40 17.21
N GLY A 41 -4.13 -3.51 16.12
CA GLY A 41 -2.73 -3.08 15.99
C GLY A 41 -2.23 -2.95 14.55
N LEU A 42 -3.12 -3.02 13.54
CA LEU A 42 -2.77 -2.85 12.13
C LEU A 42 -2.97 -1.39 11.73
N GLU A 43 -1.97 -0.82 11.06
CA GLU A 43 -1.95 0.60 10.68
C GLU A 43 -1.66 0.74 9.19
N LEU A 44 -2.53 1.45 8.48
CA LEU A 44 -2.30 1.79 7.08
C LEU A 44 -1.06 2.69 6.96
N PRO A 45 -0.16 2.42 6.00
CA PRO A 45 0.97 3.28 5.70
C PRO A 45 0.52 4.74 5.51
N PRO A 46 1.35 5.74 5.86
CA PRO A 46 1.03 7.15 5.57
C PRO A 46 0.65 7.37 4.09
N TRP A 47 1.29 6.64 3.18
CA TRP A 47 0.98 6.62 1.74
C TRP A 47 -0.43 6.14 1.40
N GLU A 48 -1.06 5.31 2.22
CA GLU A 48 -2.44 4.86 2.00
C GLU A 48 -3.46 5.85 2.60
N ARG A 49 -2.99 6.80 3.41
CA ARG A 49 -3.78 7.85 4.06
C ARG A 49 -3.45 9.24 3.51
N ARG A 50 -3.30 9.36 2.19
CA ARG A 50 -2.92 10.62 1.51
C ARG A 50 -3.91 11.76 1.78
N GLU A 51 -5.18 11.46 1.99
CA GLU A 51 -6.20 12.46 2.34
C GLU A 51 -5.87 13.18 3.65
N ARG A 52 -5.24 12.48 4.60
CA ARG A 52 -4.84 13.04 5.90
C ARG A 52 -3.50 13.76 5.87
N PHE A 53 -2.52 13.20 5.17
CA PHE A 53 -1.14 13.69 5.22
C PHE A 53 -0.75 14.57 4.03
N GLY A 54 -1.49 14.52 2.92
CA GLY A 54 -1.10 15.08 1.64
C GLY A 54 -0.06 14.21 0.92
N PHE A 55 0.05 14.36 -0.40
CA PHE A 55 0.86 13.45 -1.25
C PHE A 55 2.35 13.37 -0.83
N LEU A 56 3.05 14.52 -0.77
CA LEU A 56 4.50 14.56 -0.52
C LEU A 56 4.86 14.10 0.89
N ASN A 57 4.08 14.52 1.90
CA ASN A 57 4.33 14.14 3.29
C ASN A 57 4.00 12.66 3.52
N ALA A 58 2.90 12.15 2.96
CA ALA A 58 2.58 10.73 2.98
C ALA A 58 3.69 9.87 2.35
N PHE A 59 4.23 10.32 1.21
CA PHE A 59 5.34 9.69 0.54
C PHE A 59 6.59 9.67 1.43
N TYR A 60 7.03 10.84 1.91
CA TYR A 60 8.22 10.99 2.73
C TYR A 60 8.14 10.16 4.02
N LEU A 61 7.01 10.22 4.74
CA LEU A 61 6.81 9.45 5.97
C LEU A 61 6.86 7.95 5.71
N THR A 62 6.27 7.48 4.60
CA THR A 62 6.29 6.06 4.24
C THR A 62 7.71 5.61 3.88
N VAL A 63 8.44 6.38 3.06
CA VAL A 63 9.85 6.10 2.75
C VAL A 63 10.68 6.05 4.03
N LYS A 64 10.51 7.04 4.91
CA LYS A 64 11.21 7.11 6.19
C LYS A 64 10.91 5.89 7.06
N ASP A 65 9.66 5.48 7.19
CA ASP A 65 9.27 4.36 8.05
C ASP A 65 9.73 3.00 7.46
N VAL A 66 9.66 2.83 6.14
CA VAL A 66 10.18 1.64 5.44
C VAL A 66 11.69 1.52 5.61
N LEU A 67 12.44 2.62 5.47
CA LEU A 67 13.90 2.59 5.54
C LEU A 67 14.44 2.56 6.96
N LEU A 68 13.83 3.30 7.89
CA LEU A 68 14.36 3.49 9.25
C LEU A 68 13.68 2.61 10.30
N ALA A 69 12.50 2.06 10.02
CA ALA A 69 11.76 1.20 10.93
C ALA A 69 11.06 0.01 10.25
N PRO A 70 11.72 -0.75 9.33
CA PRO A 70 11.08 -1.77 8.51
C PRO A 70 10.35 -2.84 9.33
N GLY A 71 11.01 -3.39 10.37
CA GLY A 71 10.40 -4.44 11.21
C GLY A 71 9.16 -3.98 11.98
N ARG A 72 9.03 -2.67 12.27
CA ARG A 72 7.82 -2.11 12.87
C ARG A 72 6.76 -1.85 11.82
N PHE A 73 7.16 -1.31 10.67
CA PHE A 73 6.30 -0.98 9.54
C PHE A 73 5.57 -2.23 9.03
N PHE A 74 6.31 -3.25 8.60
CA PHE A 74 5.72 -4.45 7.99
C PHE A 74 4.95 -5.31 9.00
N ARG A 75 5.32 -5.31 10.28
CA ARG A 75 4.58 -6.05 11.32
C ARG A 75 3.18 -5.50 11.58
N ARG A 76 2.95 -4.21 11.31
CA ARG A 76 1.65 -3.55 11.47
C ARG A 76 0.89 -3.43 10.16
N MET A 77 1.44 -3.93 9.06
CA MET A 77 0.86 -3.74 7.74
C MET A 77 -0.34 -4.68 7.55
N PRO A 78 -1.53 -4.14 7.20
CA PRO A 78 -2.66 -4.98 6.81
C PRO A 78 -2.32 -5.82 5.57
N SER A 79 -2.80 -7.06 5.51
CA SER A 79 -2.52 -7.99 4.42
C SER A 79 -3.67 -8.19 3.41
N ALA A 80 -4.84 -7.61 3.67
CA ALA A 80 -6.08 -7.81 2.88
C ALA A 80 -6.80 -6.47 2.59
N VAL A 81 -6.10 -5.52 1.97
CA VAL A 81 -6.61 -4.16 1.65
C VAL A 81 -6.36 -3.79 0.16
N GLY A 82 -5.90 -4.74 -0.64
CA GLY A 82 -5.60 -4.64 -2.06
C GLY A 82 -4.14 -4.36 -2.40
N ILE A 83 -3.77 -4.54 -3.67
CA ILE A 83 -2.41 -4.32 -4.19
C ILE A 83 -2.23 -2.96 -4.90
N SER A 84 -3.32 -2.21 -5.13
CA SER A 84 -3.28 -0.98 -5.95
C SER A 84 -2.44 0.13 -5.30
N GLN A 85 -2.59 0.34 -4.00
CA GLN A 85 -1.84 1.36 -3.26
C GLN A 85 -0.32 1.09 -3.18
N PRO A 86 0.15 -0.10 -2.79
CA PRO A 86 1.58 -0.42 -2.79
C PRO A 86 2.15 -0.43 -4.21
N LEU A 87 1.38 -0.87 -5.22
CA LEU A 87 1.82 -0.80 -6.62
C LEU A 87 2.04 0.67 -7.05
N PHE A 88 1.09 1.56 -6.73
CA PHE A 88 1.22 2.97 -7.06
C PHE A 88 2.42 3.62 -6.32
N PHE A 89 2.65 3.26 -5.06
CA PHE A 89 3.85 3.69 -4.32
C PHE A 89 5.12 3.30 -5.06
N ALA A 90 5.21 2.03 -5.45
CA ALA A 90 6.39 1.48 -6.08
C ALA A 90 6.62 2.07 -7.48
N ILE A 91 5.57 2.37 -8.25
CA ILE A 91 5.67 3.09 -9.53
C ILE A 91 6.28 4.49 -9.32
N VAL A 92 5.82 5.22 -8.29
CA VAL A 92 6.36 6.56 -7.99
C VAL A 92 7.83 6.47 -7.59
N ILE A 93 8.21 5.53 -6.72
CA ILE A 93 9.62 5.29 -6.37
C ILE A 93 10.43 4.88 -7.60
N GLY A 94 9.92 3.96 -8.42
CA GLY A 94 10.58 3.46 -9.61
C GLY A 94 10.84 4.56 -10.64
N ALA A 95 9.87 5.46 -10.84
CA ALA A 95 10.03 6.62 -11.71
C ALA A 95 11.11 7.58 -11.17
N ILE A 96 11.11 7.89 -9.87
CA ILE A 96 12.14 8.73 -9.23
C ILE A 96 13.53 8.10 -9.36
N ALA A 97 13.66 6.80 -9.06
CA ALA A 97 14.92 6.09 -9.17
C ALA A 97 15.44 6.05 -10.62
N SER A 98 14.55 5.82 -11.59
CA SER A 98 14.92 5.79 -13.01
C SER A 98 15.32 7.18 -13.52
N PHE A 99 14.66 8.24 -13.06
CA PHE A 99 15.05 9.62 -13.36
C PHE A 99 16.47 9.92 -12.83
N VAL A 100 16.74 9.56 -11.57
CA VAL A 100 18.08 9.73 -10.98
C VAL A 100 19.12 8.90 -11.73
N SER A 101 18.80 7.67 -12.12
CA SER A 101 19.68 6.82 -12.93
C SER A 101 20.00 7.43 -14.30
N TRP A 102 19.02 8.07 -14.95
CA TRP A 102 19.24 8.79 -16.20
C TRP A 102 20.13 10.02 -16.02
N MET A 103 19.92 10.81 -14.95
CA MET A 103 20.82 11.93 -14.61
C MET A 103 22.26 11.47 -14.34
N TRP A 104 22.41 10.33 -13.67
CA TRP A 104 23.70 9.70 -13.44
C TRP A 104 24.38 9.30 -14.76
N ALA A 105 23.63 8.68 -15.68
CA ALA A 105 24.14 8.32 -17.00
C ALA A 105 24.64 9.54 -17.79
N LEU A 106 23.89 10.65 -17.76
CA LEU A 106 24.32 11.90 -18.41
C LEU A 106 25.64 12.43 -17.85
N THR A 107 25.82 12.35 -16.53
CA THR A 107 27.05 12.79 -15.86
C THR A 107 28.23 11.86 -16.16
N GLY A 108 27.98 10.54 -16.22
CA GLY A 108 28.99 9.57 -16.64
C GLY A 108 29.47 9.81 -18.07
N SER A 109 28.53 10.07 -18.99
CA SER A 109 28.85 10.34 -20.40
C SER A 109 29.54 11.69 -20.61
N SER A 110 29.24 12.71 -19.82
CA SER A 110 29.97 13.99 -19.90
C SER A 110 31.43 13.84 -19.45
N LEU A 111 31.70 13.02 -18.43
CA LEU A 111 33.07 12.70 -18.01
C LEU A 111 33.82 11.91 -19.09
N GLN A 112 33.17 10.92 -19.72
CA GLN A 112 33.76 10.17 -20.83
C GLN A 112 34.09 11.06 -22.04
N ALA A 113 33.22 12.02 -22.38
CA ALA A 113 33.45 12.97 -23.46
C ALA A 113 34.67 13.88 -23.24
N LEU A 114 35.08 14.10 -21.99
CA LEU A 114 36.29 14.84 -21.65
C LEU A 114 37.57 13.98 -21.71
N LEU A 115 37.43 12.66 -21.60
CA LEU A 115 38.55 11.71 -21.40
C LEU A 115 38.85 10.83 -22.63
N GLY A 116 37.97 10.74 -23.63
CA GLY A 116 38.21 9.87 -24.79
C GLY A 116 37.27 10.06 -25.99
N ASP A 117 37.67 9.44 -27.11
CA ASP A 117 37.16 9.68 -28.47
C ASP A 117 35.95 8.82 -28.91
N ASN A 118 35.36 8.02 -28.02
CA ASN A 118 34.30 7.07 -28.37
C ASN A 118 32.90 7.70 -28.33
N LEU A 119 32.55 8.43 -29.39
CA LEU A 119 31.24 9.08 -29.57
C LEU A 119 30.04 8.13 -29.41
N GLU A 120 30.18 6.85 -29.78
CA GLU A 120 29.11 5.86 -29.63
C GLU A 120 28.72 5.67 -28.15
N GLU A 121 29.71 5.52 -27.26
CA GLU A 121 29.49 5.23 -25.84
C GLU A 121 28.88 6.43 -25.11
N ILE A 122 29.32 7.64 -25.48
CA ILE A 122 28.84 8.93 -24.96
C ILE A 122 27.33 9.09 -25.22
N VAL A 123 26.83 8.61 -26.36
CA VAL A 123 25.41 8.75 -26.74
C VAL A 123 24.59 7.55 -26.29
N ARG A 124 25.14 6.34 -26.37
CA ARG A 124 24.41 5.09 -26.12
C ARG A 124 23.96 4.96 -24.66
N GLY A 125 24.81 5.32 -23.71
CA GLY A 125 24.48 5.23 -22.28
C GLY A 125 23.25 6.06 -21.89
N PRO A 126 23.26 7.39 -22.13
CA PRO A 126 22.13 8.25 -21.80
C PRO A 126 20.86 7.90 -22.56
N LEU A 127 20.97 7.50 -23.83
CA LEU A 127 19.82 7.08 -24.64
C LEU A 127 19.17 5.81 -24.06
N TYR A 128 19.97 4.80 -23.68
CA TYR A 128 19.46 3.59 -23.05
C TYR A 128 18.77 3.88 -21.71
N SER A 129 19.42 4.67 -20.84
CA SER A 129 18.82 5.07 -19.56
C SER A 129 17.57 5.94 -19.73
N PHE A 130 17.51 6.77 -20.77
CA PHE A 130 16.31 7.55 -21.10
C PHE A 130 15.14 6.67 -21.51
N ILE A 131 15.38 5.65 -22.35
CA ILE A 131 14.35 4.67 -22.73
C ILE A 131 13.86 3.92 -21.49
N LEU A 132 14.77 3.48 -20.61
CA LEU A 132 14.38 2.83 -19.35
C LEU A 132 13.58 3.76 -18.43
N PHE A 133 13.95 5.04 -18.34
CA PHE A 133 13.18 6.03 -17.59
C PHE A 133 11.77 6.21 -18.16
N LEU A 134 11.64 6.34 -19.48
CA LEU A 134 10.35 6.50 -20.15
C LEU A 134 9.41 5.32 -19.94
N PHE A 135 9.95 4.09 -20.01
CA PHE A 135 9.20 2.86 -19.78
C PHE A 135 9.23 2.39 -18.32
N SER A 136 9.79 3.18 -17.41
CA SER A 136 9.96 2.79 -16.01
C SER A 136 8.68 2.33 -15.32
N PRO A 137 7.48 2.92 -15.54
CA PRO A 137 6.28 2.43 -14.88
C PRO A 137 5.96 0.97 -15.25
N VAL A 138 6.12 0.61 -16.53
CA VAL A 138 5.87 -0.75 -17.02
C VAL A 138 6.93 -1.71 -16.50
N VAL A 139 8.21 -1.31 -16.59
CA VAL A 139 9.33 -2.11 -16.09
C VAL A 139 9.17 -2.38 -14.60
N THR A 140 8.82 -1.36 -13.81
CA THR A 140 8.57 -1.47 -12.37
C THR A 140 7.45 -2.46 -12.07
N VAL A 141 6.29 -2.37 -12.75
CA VAL A 141 5.19 -3.31 -12.57
C VAL A 141 5.68 -4.75 -12.82
N VAL A 142 6.31 -5.00 -13.97
CA VAL A 142 6.77 -6.34 -14.36
C VAL A 142 7.77 -6.90 -13.35
N VAL A 143 8.77 -6.10 -12.97
CA VAL A 143 9.81 -6.53 -12.00
C VAL A 143 9.19 -6.84 -10.64
N LEU A 144 8.26 -6.00 -10.14
CA LEU A 144 7.59 -6.24 -8.86
C LEU A 144 6.79 -7.54 -8.85
N PHE A 145 6.03 -7.82 -9.91
CA PHE A 145 5.27 -9.07 -10.00
C PHE A 145 6.19 -10.29 -10.05
N ILE A 146 7.32 -10.21 -10.76
CA ILE A 146 8.32 -11.28 -10.79
C ILE A 146 8.94 -11.48 -9.40
N GLN A 147 9.34 -10.40 -8.73
CA GLN A 147 9.96 -10.47 -7.39
C GLN A 147 8.99 -10.97 -6.32
N ALA A 148 7.77 -10.43 -6.29
CA ALA A 148 6.72 -10.87 -5.37
C ALA A 148 6.32 -12.32 -5.66
N GLY A 149 6.22 -12.70 -6.94
CA GLY A 149 5.91 -14.07 -7.37
C GLY A 149 6.98 -15.08 -6.96
N LEU A 150 8.24 -14.76 -7.18
CA LEU A 150 9.38 -15.58 -6.76
C LEU A 150 9.42 -15.71 -5.22
N THR A 151 9.25 -14.60 -4.51
CA THR A 151 9.22 -14.60 -3.04
C THR A 151 8.06 -15.43 -2.52
N HIS A 152 6.88 -15.29 -3.13
CA HIS A 152 5.69 -16.05 -2.74
C HIS A 152 5.88 -17.55 -3.03
N LEU A 153 6.49 -17.91 -4.16
CA LEU A 153 6.82 -19.28 -4.48
C LEU A 153 7.74 -19.90 -3.43
N VAL A 154 8.79 -19.19 -3.01
CA VAL A 154 9.67 -19.64 -1.93
C VAL A 154 8.91 -19.78 -0.61
N LEU A 155 8.01 -18.85 -0.29
CA LEU A 155 7.16 -18.93 0.90
C LEU A 155 6.22 -20.14 0.86
N LEU A 156 5.70 -20.52 -0.30
CA LEU A 156 4.90 -21.73 -0.45
C LEU A 156 5.74 -22.99 -0.22
N LEU A 157 6.98 -23.02 -0.72
CA LEU A 157 7.90 -24.15 -0.50
C LEU A 157 8.25 -24.37 0.97
N VAL A 158 8.35 -23.30 1.76
CA VAL A 158 8.63 -23.37 3.21
C VAL A 158 7.37 -23.33 4.09
N ALA A 159 6.18 -23.48 3.49
CA ALA A 159 4.87 -23.39 4.16
C ALA A 159 4.60 -22.08 4.93
N GLY A 160 5.26 -20.99 4.54
CA GLY A 160 5.10 -19.63 5.07
C GLY A 160 4.05 -18.77 4.35
N GLY A 161 3.58 -19.17 3.16
CA GLY A 161 2.64 -18.41 2.31
C GLY A 161 1.18 -18.34 2.78
N LYS A 162 0.91 -18.44 4.08
CA LYS A 162 -0.44 -18.62 4.65
C LYS A 162 -1.38 -17.42 4.48
N LEU A 163 -0.82 -16.23 4.24
CA LEU A 163 -1.56 -14.97 4.09
C LEU A 163 -1.87 -14.61 2.62
N GLY A 164 -1.52 -15.49 1.67
CA GLY A 164 -1.76 -15.28 0.24
C GLY A 164 -0.75 -14.36 -0.46
N PHE A 165 -0.89 -14.24 -1.79
CA PHE A 165 0.01 -13.45 -2.64
C PHE A 165 -0.04 -11.95 -2.33
N GLU A 166 -1.22 -11.43 -2.03
CA GLU A 166 -1.42 -10.02 -1.68
C GLU A 166 -0.54 -9.59 -0.50
N ALA A 167 -0.45 -10.44 0.53
CA ALA A 167 0.40 -10.19 1.68
C ALA A 167 1.88 -10.12 1.28
N THR A 168 2.32 -10.97 0.35
CA THR A 168 3.70 -10.94 -0.16
C THR A 168 3.97 -9.71 -1.02
N PHE A 169 3.00 -9.28 -1.84
CA PHE A 169 3.14 -8.10 -2.69
C PHE A 169 3.23 -6.79 -1.91
N ARG A 170 2.64 -6.74 -0.71
CA ARG A 170 2.64 -5.55 0.16
C ARG A 170 3.98 -5.34 0.89
N VAL A 171 4.87 -6.33 0.91
CA VAL A 171 6.19 -6.28 1.57
C VAL A 171 7.28 -5.87 0.58
#